data_AF-A0A1G2HRU9-F1
#
_entry.id   AF-A0A1G2HRU9-F1
#
_cell.length_a   1.000
_cell.length_b   1.000
_cell.length_c   1.000
_cell.angle_alpha   90.00
_cell.angle_beta   90.00
_cell.angle_gamma   90.00
#
_symmetry.space_group_name_H-M   'P 1'
#
loop_
_entity.id
_entity.type
_entity.pdbx_description
1 polymer ?
#
loop_
_entity_poly.entity_id
_entity_poly.type
_entity_poly.pdbx_seq_one_letter_code
_entity_poly.pdbx_strand_id
1 'polypeptide(L)'
;MEPIVLNEFGEVLAMPVSFDGNDTTVLGRGVRGKNSCLACAGYHQHCSGDIMIVCISNTHNALCCGRCNLRVVIPNEVATYGALRQWCLGRIEREGIMGNKDKGLVGFGAP
;
A
#
# COMPACT_ATOMS: atom_id res chain seq x y z
N MET A 1 3.21 -10.40 -12.21
CA MET A 1 3.45 -9.97 -10.82
C MET A 1 2.10 -9.78 -10.15
N GLU A 2 1.96 -10.13 -8.88
CA GLU A 2 0.70 -9.95 -8.15
C GLU A 2 0.36 -8.46 -7.96
N PRO A 3 -0.93 -8.06 -7.98
CA PRO A 3 -1.33 -6.69 -7.67
C PRO A 3 -0.97 -6.30 -6.23
N ILE A 4 -0.66 -5.03 -5.97
CA ILE A 4 -0.45 -4.54 -4.60
C ILE A 4 -1.77 -3.98 -4.10
N VAL A 5 -2.40 -4.67 -3.16
CA VAL A 5 -3.60 -4.19 -2.47
C VAL A 5 -3.17 -3.16 -1.42
N LEU A 6 -3.72 -1.97 -1.49
CA LEU A 6 -3.29 -0.80 -0.72
C LEU A 6 -4.00 -0.68 0.63
N ASN A 7 -5.22 -1.20 0.75
CA ASN A 7 -6.05 -1.11 1.95
C ASN A 7 -7.06 -2.27 2.05
N GLU A 8 -7.79 -2.30 3.15
CA GLU A 8 -8.81 -3.29 3.49
C GLU A 8 -10.02 -3.32 2.54
N PHE A 9 -10.22 -2.25 1.77
CA PHE A 9 -11.29 -2.14 0.77
C PHE A 9 -10.93 -2.79 -0.57
N GLY A 10 -9.71 -3.30 -0.71
CA GLY A 10 -9.26 -3.92 -1.95
C GLY A 10 -8.81 -2.91 -3.01
N GLU A 11 -8.49 -1.67 -2.65
CA GLU A 11 -7.95 -0.67 -3.58
C GLU A 11 -6.57 -1.13 -4.07
N VAL A 12 -6.31 -1.04 -5.38
CA VAL A 12 -5.10 -1.65 -5.97
C VAL A 12 -4.18 -0.60 -6.61
N LEU A 13 -2.90 -0.70 -6.28
CA LEU A 13 -1.82 -0.04 -7.03
C LEU A 13 -1.45 -0.91 -8.23
N ALA A 14 -1.62 -0.34 -9.41
CA ALA A 14 -1.24 -0.96 -10.67
C ALA A 14 0.02 -0.28 -11.24
N MET A 15 0.92 -1.11 -11.74
CA MET A 15 2.25 -0.70 -12.19
C MET A 15 2.23 -0.24 -13.64
N PRO A 16 3.01 0.81 -14.02
CA PRO A 16 3.15 1.19 -15.43
C PRO A 16 3.70 0.03 -16.24
N VAL A 17 3.08 -0.24 -17.41
CA VAL A 17 3.44 -1.33 -18.34
C VAL A 17 4.91 -1.32 -18.79
N SER A 18 5.59 -0.17 -18.67
CA SER A 18 7.00 0.01 -19.00
C SER A 18 7.96 -0.27 -17.84
N PHE A 19 7.47 -0.84 -16.73
CA PHE A 19 8.23 -1.04 -15.51
C PHE A 19 8.47 -2.52 -15.26
N ASP A 20 9.73 -2.94 -15.18
CA ASP A 20 10.12 -4.33 -14.94
C ASP A 20 9.76 -4.83 -13.52
N GLY A 21 9.14 -3.97 -12.71
CA GLY A 21 8.24 -4.30 -11.61
C GLY A 21 8.67 -5.54 -10.84
N ASN A 22 9.89 -5.55 -10.31
CA ASN A 22 10.31 -6.57 -9.38
C ASN A 22 10.22 -6.02 -7.95
N ASP A 23 10.19 -6.92 -6.96
CA ASP A 23 10.04 -6.54 -5.55
C ASP A 23 11.20 -5.68 -5.03
N THR A 24 12.34 -5.69 -5.71
CA THR A 24 13.51 -4.88 -5.38
C THR A 24 13.49 -3.51 -6.01
N THR A 25 12.52 -3.20 -6.88
CA THR A 25 12.47 -1.90 -7.53
C THR A 25 12.07 -0.82 -6.53
N VAL A 26 12.85 0.27 -6.54
CA VAL A 26 12.65 1.41 -5.65
C VAL A 26 11.32 2.10 -5.97
N LEU A 27 10.54 2.36 -4.93
CA LEU A 27 9.32 3.15 -4.99
C LEU A 27 9.67 4.60 -5.37
N GLY A 28 8.94 5.14 -6.34
CA GLY A 28 9.07 6.55 -6.70
C GLY A 28 10.46 6.90 -7.27
N ARG A 29 10.81 6.32 -8.43
CA ARG A 29 11.99 6.75 -9.21
C ARG A 29 11.78 8.19 -9.69
N GLY A 30 12.24 9.18 -8.92
CA GLY A 30 12.17 10.58 -9.30
C GLY A 30 12.65 11.55 -8.21
N VAL A 31 13.89 11.99 -8.36
CA VAL A 31 14.51 13.24 -7.85
C VAL A 31 14.42 13.50 -6.34
N ARG A 32 15.54 13.25 -5.63
CA ARG A 32 15.82 13.85 -4.31
C ARG A 32 15.97 15.37 -4.48
N GLY A 33 14.86 16.09 -4.52
CA GLY A 33 14.78 17.55 -4.42
C GLY A 33 14.02 17.92 -3.15
N LYS A 34 14.59 18.81 -2.34
CA LYS A 34 14.19 19.10 -0.95
C LYS A 34 12.74 19.53 -0.70
N ASN A 35 11.89 19.72 -1.72
CA ASN A 35 10.53 20.27 -1.58
C ASN A 35 9.50 19.81 -2.66
N SER A 36 9.72 18.73 -3.41
CA SER A 36 8.82 18.36 -4.53
C SER A 36 8.30 16.93 -4.38
N CYS A 37 6.97 16.79 -4.47
CA CYS A 37 6.21 15.54 -4.58
C CYS A 37 7.05 14.40 -5.17
N LEU A 38 7.35 13.40 -4.33
CA LEU A 38 8.34 12.37 -4.61
C LEU A 38 7.72 11.31 -5.52
N ALA A 39 7.74 11.56 -6.82
CA ALA A 39 7.58 10.57 -7.89
C ALA A 39 6.25 9.77 -7.95
N CYS A 40 5.92 9.36 -9.16
CA CYS A 40 4.78 8.48 -9.41
C CYS A 40 5.14 7.04 -9.01
N ALA A 41 4.33 6.45 -8.13
CA ALA A 41 4.42 5.04 -7.72
C ALA A 41 3.65 4.10 -8.67
N GLY A 42 2.83 4.65 -9.56
CA GLY A 42 1.95 3.89 -10.45
C GLY A 42 0.60 4.55 -10.55
N TYR A 43 -0.41 3.79 -10.93
CA TYR A 43 -1.77 4.29 -11.06
C TYR A 43 -2.72 3.49 -10.18
N HIS A 44 -3.75 4.19 -9.73
CA HIS A 44 -4.85 3.58 -9.01
C HIS A 44 -5.71 2.79 -10.00
N GLN A 45 -5.86 1.48 -9.78
CA GLN A 45 -6.59 0.61 -10.70
C GLN A 45 -8.05 1.04 -10.87
N HIS A 46 -8.72 1.53 -9.82
CA HIS A 46 -10.13 1.88 -9.85
C HIS A 46 -10.43 3.11 -10.73
N CYS A 47 -9.66 4.20 -10.57
CA CYS A 47 -9.95 5.48 -11.24
C CYS A 47 -8.88 5.93 -12.25
N SER A 48 -7.86 5.10 -12.47
CA SER A 48 -6.70 5.37 -13.34
C SER A 48 -5.98 6.68 -13.01
N GLY A 49 -6.04 7.12 -11.75
CA GLY A 49 -5.35 8.31 -11.28
C GLY A 49 -3.93 7.98 -10.83
N ASP A 50 -2.98 8.85 -11.13
CA ASP A 50 -1.60 8.67 -10.67
C ASP A 50 -1.56 8.59 -9.14
N ILE A 51 -0.84 7.59 -8.63
CA ILE A 51 -0.54 7.45 -7.22
C ILE A 51 0.83 8.07 -6.99
N MET A 52 0.84 9.17 -6.25
CA MET A 52 2.04 9.91 -5.90
C MET A 52 2.49 9.56 -4.50
N ILE A 53 3.81 9.53 -4.28
CA ILE A 53 4.36 9.42 -2.92
C ILE A 53 4.63 10.84 -2.41
N VAL A 54 4.05 11.16 -1.27
CA VAL A 54 4.16 12.46 -0.62
C VAL A 54 4.83 12.28 0.73
N CYS A 55 5.91 13.00 0.98
CA CYS A 55 6.50 13.06 2.32
C CYS A 55 5.58 13.88 3.22
N ILE A 56 5.10 13.27 4.30
CA ILE A 56 4.22 13.94 5.28
C ILE A 56 4.90 14.15 6.62
N SER A 57 5.95 13.38 6.93
CA SER A 57 6.78 13.56 8.12
C SER A 57 8.17 12.91 7.94
N ASN A 58 9.06 13.12 8.92
CA ASN A 58 10.37 12.47 8.94
C ASN A 58 10.30 10.94 9.04
N THR A 59 9.16 10.38 9.44
CA THR A 59 8.98 8.93 9.65
C THR A 59 7.98 8.30 8.69
N HIS A 60 7.13 9.09 8.03
CA HIS A 60 6.05 8.59 7.19
C HIS A 60 5.90 9.34 5.87
N ASN A 61 5.55 8.58 4.84
CA ASN A 61 5.08 9.03 3.55
C ASN A 61 3.58 8.72 3.42
N ALA A 62 2.93 9.30 2.42
CA ALA A 62 1.59 8.95 2.00
C ALA A 62 1.57 8.61 0.51
N LEU A 63 0.90 7.51 0.15
CA LEU A 63 0.47 7.22 -1.20
C LEU A 63 -0.87 7.93 -1.43
N CYS A 64 -0.89 8.88 -2.35
CA CYS A 64 -2.07 9.69 -2.64
C CYS A 64 -2.49 9.50 -4.10
N CYS A 65 -3.74 9.12 -4.33
CA CYS A 65 -4.29 9.17 -5.68
C CYS A 65 -4.58 10.62 -6.08
N GLY A 66 -4.13 11.04 -7.26
CA GLY A 66 -4.40 12.37 -7.81
C GLY A 66 -5.82 12.60 -8.31
N ARG A 67 -6.68 11.56 -8.35
CA ARG A 67 -8.06 11.65 -8.86
C ARG A 67 -9.15 11.40 -7.83
N CYS A 68 -8.88 10.61 -6.80
CA CYS A 68 -9.83 10.30 -5.74
C CYS A 68 -9.23 10.56 -4.36
N ASN A 69 -10.01 10.34 -3.31
CA ASN A 69 -9.57 10.58 -1.93
C ASN A 69 -8.73 9.44 -1.33
N LEU A 70 -8.25 8.48 -2.13
CA LEU A 70 -7.40 7.40 -1.66
C LEU A 70 -6.08 7.96 -1.10
N ARG A 71 -5.84 7.68 0.18
CA ARG A 71 -4.63 8.05 0.91
C ARG A 71 -4.21 6.90 1.81
N VAL A 72 -2.98 6.41 1.62
CA VAL A 72 -2.41 5.33 2.44
C VAL A 72 -1.10 5.80 3.04
N VAL A 73 -1.07 5.93 4.37
CA VAL A 73 0.13 6.36 5.11
C VAL A 73 1.05 5.17 5.30
N ILE A 74 2.29 5.27 4.84
CA ILE A 74 3.34 4.24 4.90
C ILE A 74 4.57 4.76 5.65
N PRO A 75 5.31 3.91 6.40
CA PRO A 75 6.60 4.28 6.97
C PRO A 75 7.62 4.63 5.87
N ASN A 76 8.54 5.55 6.16
CA ASN A 76 9.61 5.94 5.24
C ASN A 76 10.59 4.81 4.90
N GLU A 77 10.64 3.77 5.75
CA GLU A 77 11.44 2.55 5.54
C GLU A 77 10.92 1.70 4.38
N VAL A 78 9.64 1.88 3.99
CA VAL A 78 9.04 1.21 2.84
C VAL A 78 9.58 1.88 1.56
N ALA A 79 10.66 1.31 1.02
CA ALA A 79 11.40 1.90 -0.09
C ALA A 79 11.27 1.13 -1.43
N THR A 80 10.70 -0.08 -1.43
CA THR A 80 10.54 -0.91 -2.65
C THR A 80 9.12 -1.44 -2.80
N TYR A 81 8.72 -1.83 -4.01
CA TYR A 81 7.40 -2.41 -4.25
C TYR A 81 7.17 -3.71 -3.46
N GLY A 82 8.20 -4.52 -3.27
CA GLY A 82 8.13 -5.70 -2.41
C GLY A 82 7.90 -5.34 -0.95
N ALA A 83 8.63 -4.34 -0.44
CA ALA A 83 8.42 -3.85 0.93
C ALA A 83 7.00 -3.27 1.10
N LEU A 84 6.48 -2.55 0.09
CA LEU A 84 5.13 -1.99 0.11
C LEU A 84 4.08 -3.09 0.15
N ARG A 85 4.23 -4.13 -0.69
CA ARG A 85 3.33 -5.30 -0.71
C ARG A 85 3.26 -5.95 0.66
N GLN A 86 4.42 -6.27 1.24
CA GLN A 86 4.48 -6.93 2.55
C GLN A 86 3.90 -6.06 3.66
N TRP A 87 4.20 -4.76 3.63
CA TRP A 87 3.65 -3.82 4.60
C TRP A 87 2.13 -3.70 4.50
N CYS A 88 1.58 -3.59 3.29
CA CYS A 88 0.14 -3.52 3.07
C CYS A 88 -0.57 -4.81 3.49
N LEU A 89 -0.03 -5.99 3.14
CA LEU A 89 -0.57 -7.28 3.57
C LEU A 89 -0.63 -7.36 5.10
N GLY A 90 0.49 -7.12 5.78
CA GLY A 90 0.53 -7.16 7.24
C GLY A 90 -0.33 -6.07 7.90
N ARG A 91 -0.55 -4.94 7.23
CA ARG A 91 -1.48 -3.91 7.70
C ARG A 91 -2.94 -4.38 7.59
N ILE A 92 -3.34 -4.89 6.43
CA ILE A 92 -4.69 -5.40 6.17
C ILE A 92 -5.01 -6.57 7.11
N GLU A 93 -4.05 -7.45 7.39
CA GLU A 93 -4.23 -8.53 8.37
C GLU A 93 -4.48 -8.00 9.79
N ARG A 94 -3.75 -6.97 10.22
CA ARG A 94 -3.93 -6.34 11.54
C ARG A 94 -5.24 -5.57 11.65
N GLU A 95 -5.62 -4.86 10.59
CA GLU A 95 -6.87 -4.10 10.48
C GLU A 95 -8.07 -5.05 10.20
N GLY A 96 -7.78 -6.28 9.78
CA GLY A 96 -8.71 -7.31 9.33
C GLY A 96 -9.29 -8.24 10.40
N ILE A 97 -9.40 -7.82 11.67
CA ILE A 97 -10.48 -8.35 12.52
C ILE A 97 -11.77 -7.65 12.10
N MET A 98 -12.43 -8.19 11.08
CA MET A 98 -13.88 -8.43 11.01
C MET A 98 -14.27 -9.01 9.64
N GLY A 99 -13.82 -10.24 9.42
CA GLY A 99 -14.24 -11.11 8.31
C GLY A 99 -14.39 -12.56 8.76
N ASN A 100 -15.03 -12.78 9.91
CA ASN A 100 -15.75 -14.00 10.30
C ASN A 100 -15.20 -15.34 9.75
N LYS A 101 -14.19 -15.92 10.41
CA LYS A 101 -13.90 -17.37 10.32
C LYS A 101 -13.79 -18.10 11.66
N ASP A 102 -14.12 -17.47 12.78
CA ASP A 102 -14.15 -18.13 14.09
C ASP A 102 -15.51 -17.97 14.79
N LYS A 103 -16.59 -18.44 14.16
CA LYS A 103 -17.69 -19.02 14.95
C LYS A 103 -17.39 -20.50 15.19
N GLY A 104 -16.47 -20.71 16.13
CA GLY A 104 -16.09 -22.00 16.68
C GLY A 104 -15.94 -21.93 18.20
N LEU A 105 -16.79 -21.18 18.89
CA LEU A 105 -16.94 -21.24 20.34
C LEU A 105 -18.26 -21.94 20.65
N VAL A 106 -18.21 -23.21 21.06
CA VAL A 106 -18.52 -23.66 22.43
C VAL A 106 -18.40 -25.19 22.52
N GLY A 107 -17.26 -25.66 23.01
CA GLY A 107 -17.15 -26.97 23.65
C GLY A 107 -16.77 -26.72 25.10
N PHE A 108 -17.76 -26.53 25.96
CA PHE A 108 -17.56 -26.44 27.41
C PHE A 108 -16.91 -27.73 27.91
N GLY A 109 -15.68 -27.63 28.39
CA GLY A 109 -14.99 -28.68 29.11
C GLY A 109 -15.13 -28.48 30.62
N ALA A 110 -16.00 -29.31 31.22
CA ALA A 110 -15.91 -29.92 32.55
C ALA A 110 -15.97 -28.98 33.79
N PRO A 111 -16.16 -29.47 35.03
CA PRO A 111 -15.94 -30.83 35.55
C PRO A 111 -17.14 -31.78 35.48
#